data_AF-A0A930XJS8-F1
#
_entry.id   AF-A0A930XJS8-F1
#
_cell.length_a   1.000
_cell.length_b   1.000
_cell.length_c   1.000
_cell.angle_alpha   90.00
_cell.angle_beta   90.00
_cell.angle_gamma   90.00
#
_symmetry.space_group_name_H-M   'P 1'
#
loop_
_entity.id
_entity.type
_entity.pdbx_description
1 polymer ?
#
loop_
_entity_poly.entity_id
_entity_poly.type
_entity_poly.pdbx_seq_one_letter_code
_entity_poly.pdbx_strand_id
1 'polypeptide(L)'
;MTCLGNEPPLQQFSLLPQFFSLNSASELSHQLLQLSPAALAYVGDAVYELFIRTYYLLPPKRLQLYHNQVVAQVRAERQAQHLQSLQLHLTSEELEVVRRGRNAASKRSKRADPNIYQQATGLEALLGYLYIKDAQRLTQLLALLQLESSASSS
;
A
#
# COMPACT_ATOMS: atom_id res chain seq x y z
N MET A 1 16.31 15.68 27.95
CA MET A 1 16.57 14.48 27.13
C MET A 1 15.35 14.30 26.22
N THR A 2 15.31 15.07 25.13
CA THR A 2 14.22 15.05 24.14
C THR A 2 14.72 14.19 22.98
N CYS A 3 14.09 13.03 22.78
CA CYS A 3 14.32 12.22 21.60
C CYS A 3 13.87 13.03 20.38
N LEU A 4 14.84 13.51 19.60
CA LEU A 4 14.57 14.12 18.31
C LEU A 4 13.96 13.05 17.41
N GLY A 5 12.74 13.32 16.97
CA GLY A 5 12.00 12.47 16.05
C GLY A 5 12.80 12.23 14.78
N ASN A 6 12.95 10.96 14.43
CA ASN A 6 13.16 10.59 13.04
C ASN A 6 11.82 10.78 12.31
N GLU A 7 11.50 12.03 11.98
CA GLU A 7 10.50 12.30 10.95
C GLU A 7 11.03 11.67 9.65
N PRO A 8 10.30 10.74 9.01
CA PRO A 8 10.70 10.25 7.70
C PRO A 8 10.76 11.46 6.75
N PRO A 9 11.73 11.54 5.84
CA PRO A 9 11.91 12.73 5.01
C PRO A 9 10.70 12.90 4.11
N LEU A 10 9.76 13.76 4.53
CA LEU A 10 8.56 14.15 3.77
C LEU A 10 8.92 14.78 2.40
N GLN A 11 10.20 15.05 2.13
CA GLN A 11 10.72 15.47 0.83
C GLN A 11 10.75 14.36 -0.23
N GLN A 12 10.73 13.07 0.13
CA GLN A 12 10.68 11.97 -0.85
C GLN A 12 9.32 11.82 -1.56
N PHE A 13 8.25 12.40 -1.01
CA PHE A 13 6.91 12.35 -1.61
C PHE A 13 6.74 13.28 -2.83
N SER A 14 7.69 14.19 -3.07
CA SER A 14 7.71 15.06 -4.26
C SER A 14 7.96 14.32 -5.57
N LEU A 15 8.42 13.06 -5.50
CA LEU A 15 8.68 12.20 -6.66
C LEU A 15 7.56 11.19 -6.95
N LEU A 16 6.49 11.16 -6.13
CA LEU A 16 5.31 10.43 -6.54
C LEU A 16 4.76 11.11 -7.79
N PRO A 17 4.65 10.40 -8.92
CA PRO A 17 4.13 11.00 -10.13
C PRO A 17 2.77 11.64 -9.86
N GLN A 18 2.49 12.75 -10.55
CA GLN A 18 1.18 13.40 -10.58
C GLN A 18 0.03 12.48 -11.10
N PHE A 19 0.31 11.20 -11.40
CA PHE A 19 -0.64 10.15 -11.80
C PHE A 19 -1.86 10.03 -10.88
N PHE A 20 -1.69 10.35 -9.60
CA PHE A 20 -2.75 10.38 -8.60
C PHE A 20 -3.84 11.42 -8.87
N SER A 21 -3.60 12.42 -9.72
CA SER A 21 -4.58 13.49 -9.99
C SER A 21 -5.58 13.19 -11.12
N LEU A 22 -5.64 11.94 -11.63
CA LEU A 22 -6.32 11.63 -12.89
C LEU A 22 -7.86 11.59 -12.88
N ASN A 23 -8.54 11.71 -11.75
CA ASN A 23 -10.02 11.68 -11.77
C ASN A 23 -10.61 12.77 -10.89
N SER A 24 -11.35 13.69 -11.50
CA SER A 24 -12.41 14.45 -10.83
C SER A 24 -13.52 13.46 -10.45
N ALA A 25 -13.31 12.70 -9.37
CA ALA A 25 -14.09 11.53 -8.97
C ALA A 25 -15.40 11.86 -8.24
N SER A 26 -16.07 12.97 -8.57
CA SER A 26 -17.33 13.32 -7.90
C SER A 26 -18.50 12.42 -8.33
N GLU A 27 -18.47 11.84 -9.53
CA GLU A 27 -19.57 10.98 -10.05
C GLU A 27 -19.35 9.47 -9.86
N LEU A 28 -18.13 8.99 -9.60
CA LEU A 28 -17.85 7.55 -9.50
C LEU A 28 -17.98 6.96 -8.09
N SER A 29 -18.09 7.79 -7.05
CA SER A 29 -17.96 7.36 -5.65
C SER A 29 -18.88 6.20 -5.24
N HIS A 30 -20.15 6.21 -5.69
CA HIS A 30 -21.12 5.14 -5.40
C HIS A 30 -20.89 3.87 -6.23
N GLN A 31 -20.36 3.99 -7.44
CA GLN A 31 -20.06 2.85 -8.33
C GLN A 31 -18.77 2.14 -7.93
N LEU A 32 -17.82 2.83 -7.30
CA LEU A 32 -16.57 2.22 -6.84
C LEU A 32 -16.80 1.15 -5.77
N LEU A 33 -17.78 1.32 -4.89
CA LEU A 33 -18.19 0.27 -3.97
C LEU A 33 -18.88 -0.91 -4.68
N GLN A 34 -19.35 -0.74 -5.92
CA GLN A 34 -19.91 -1.87 -6.70
C GLN A 34 -18.84 -2.65 -7.46
N LEU A 35 -17.62 -2.11 -7.59
CA LEU A 35 -16.52 -2.84 -8.19
C LEU A 35 -16.19 -4.10 -7.38
N SER A 36 -15.76 -5.13 -8.11
CA SER A 36 -15.26 -6.36 -7.53
C SER A 36 -14.08 -6.05 -6.59
N PRO A 37 -14.09 -6.52 -5.33
CA PRO A 37 -12.96 -6.33 -4.43
C PRO A 37 -11.66 -6.94 -4.98
N ALA A 38 -11.75 -8.01 -5.78
CA ALA A 38 -10.60 -8.59 -6.45
C ALA A 38 -10.06 -7.69 -7.58
N ALA A 39 -10.92 -6.93 -8.26
CA ALA A 39 -10.48 -5.96 -9.26
C ALA A 39 -9.81 -4.75 -8.59
N LEU A 40 -10.32 -4.28 -7.45
CA LEU A 40 -9.66 -3.25 -6.64
C LEU A 40 -8.30 -3.72 -6.14
N ALA A 41 -8.21 -4.96 -5.63
CA ALA A 41 -6.93 -5.54 -5.21
C ALA A 41 -5.93 -5.65 -6.36
N TYR A 42 -6.37 -6.07 -7.55
CA TYR A 42 -5.52 -6.11 -8.74
C TYR A 42 -4.89 -4.74 -9.08
N VAL A 43 -5.66 -3.66 -9.00
CA VAL A 43 -5.12 -2.29 -9.21
C VAL A 43 -4.21 -1.88 -8.06
N GLY A 44 -4.61 -2.16 -6.82
CA GLY A 44 -3.87 -1.77 -5.63
C GLY A 44 -2.52 -2.47 -5.47
N ASP A 45 -2.38 -3.72 -5.93
CA ASP A 45 -1.10 -4.42 -6.00
C ASP A 45 -0.10 -3.64 -6.87
N ALA A 46 -0.52 -3.20 -8.06
CA ALA A 46 0.32 -2.38 -8.94
C ALA A 46 0.66 -1.01 -8.33
N VAL A 47 -0.30 -0.37 -7.65
CA VAL A 47 -0.08 0.91 -6.95
C VAL A 47 0.94 0.75 -5.83
N TYR A 48 0.82 -0.31 -5.02
CA TYR A 48 1.72 -0.59 -3.91
C TYR A 48 3.13 -0.93 -4.41
N GLU A 49 3.26 -1.80 -5.41
CA GLU A 49 4.55 -2.13 -6.04
C GLU A 49 5.26 -0.88 -6.57
N LEU A 50 4.54 0.01 -7.26
CA LEU A 50 5.10 1.25 -7.79
C LEU A 50 5.55 2.19 -6.67
N PHE A 51 4.74 2.34 -5.61
CA PHE A 51 5.10 3.15 -4.45
C PHE A 51 6.40 2.64 -3.80
N ILE A 52 6.50 1.34 -3.53
CA ILE A 52 7.70 0.73 -2.91
C ILE A 52 8.93 0.89 -3.82
N ARG A 53 8.79 0.65 -5.13
CA ARG A 53 9.90 0.85 -6.08
C ARG A 53 10.37 2.30 -6.10
N THR A 54 9.45 3.25 -6.05
CA THR A 54 9.76 4.68 -6.04
C THR A 54 10.44 5.09 -4.74
N TYR A 55 9.98 4.57 -3.60
CA TYR A 55 10.60 4.83 -2.29
C TYR A 55 12.07 4.40 -2.25
N TYR A 56 12.40 3.23 -2.80
CA TYR A 56 13.77 2.72 -2.79
C TYR A 56 14.65 3.17 -3.95
N LEU A 57 14.11 3.95 -4.89
CA LEU A 57 14.79 4.35 -6.13
C LEU A 57 16.09 5.14 -5.87
N LEU A 58 16.10 5.95 -4.81
CA LEU A 58 17.23 6.80 -4.47
C LEU A 58 17.90 6.36 -3.16
N PRO A 59 19.22 6.52 -3.03
CA PRO A 59 20.17 6.87 -4.10
C PRO A 59 20.37 5.71 -5.11
N PRO A 60 20.98 5.98 -6.29
CA PRO A 60 21.25 4.94 -7.28
C PRO A 60 22.05 3.76 -6.69
N LYS A 61 21.60 2.53 -6.96
CA LYS A 61 22.25 1.30 -6.50
C LYS A 61 22.17 0.19 -7.55
N ARG A 62 22.81 -0.95 -7.29
CA ARG A 62 22.78 -2.12 -8.18
C ARG A 62 21.38 -2.73 -8.24
N LEU A 63 20.98 -3.26 -9.40
CA LEU A 63 19.64 -3.82 -9.63
C LEU A 63 19.22 -4.88 -8.59
N GLN A 64 20.16 -5.74 -8.19
CA GLN A 64 19.92 -6.76 -7.16
C GLN A 64 19.47 -6.15 -5.82
N LEU A 65 20.02 -4.99 -5.44
CA LEU A 65 19.66 -4.33 -4.19
C LEU A 65 18.24 -3.75 -4.26
N TYR A 66 17.85 -3.13 -5.39
CA TYR A 66 16.46 -2.71 -5.58
C TYR A 66 15.51 -3.90 -5.46
N HIS A 67 15.80 -5.00 -6.16
CA HIS A 67 14.96 -6.19 -6.13
C HIS A 67 14.80 -6.75 -4.71
N ASN A 68 15.91 -6.90 -3.96
CA ASN A 68 15.86 -7.44 -2.61
C ASN A 68 15.02 -6.55 -1.67
N GLN A 69 15.19 -5.22 -1.74
CA GLN A 69 14.43 -4.28 -0.92
C GLN A 69 12.94 -4.28 -1.26
N VAL A 70 12.61 -4.27 -2.55
CA VAL A 70 11.23 -4.30 -3.02
C VAL A 70 10.56 -5.61 -2.61
N VAL A 71 11.18 -6.76 -2.90
CA VAL A 71 10.63 -8.09 -2.54
C VAL A 71 10.39 -8.23 -1.04
N ALA A 72 11.25 -7.66 -0.19
CA ALA A 72 11.03 -7.67 1.25
C ALA A 72 9.74 -6.94 1.66
N GLN A 73 9.35 -5.90 0.92
CA GLN A 73 8.14 -5.11 1.22
C GLN A 73 6.86 -5.63 0.56
N VAL A 74 6.97 -6.27 -0.61
CA VAL A 74 5.79 -6.67 -1.42
C VAL A 74 5.28 -8.08 -1.14
N ARG A 75 5.97 -8.83 -0.28
CA ARG A 75 5.50 -10.12 0.25
C ARG A 75 4.25 -9.96 1.11
N ALA A 76 3.37 -10.96 1.05
CA ALA A 76 2.07 -10.95 1.72
C ALA A 76 2.18 -10.75 3.24
N GLU A 77 3.23 -11.30 3.88
CA GLU A 77 3.50 -11.12 5.31
C GLU A 77 3.71 -9.64 5.67
N ARG A 78 4.50 -8.92 4.86
CA ARG A 78 4.78 -7.51 5.10
C ARG A 78 3.56 -6.65 4.78
N GLN A 79 2.82 -6.97 3.72
CA GLN A 79 1.55 -6.30 3.42
C GLN A 79 0.52 -6.48 4.54
N ALA A 80 0.43 -7.67 5.14
CA ALA A 80 -0.44 -7.91 6.29
C ALA A 80 -0.04 -7.05 7.50
N GLN A 81 1.27 -6.90 7.77
CA GLN A 81 1.79 -6.03 8.82
C GLN A 81 1.48 -4.55 8.54
N HIS A 82 1.63 -4.11 7.30
CA HIS A 82 1.27 -2.75 6.90
C HIS A 82 -0.22 -2.48 7.12
N LEU A 83 -1.12 -3.39 6.70
CA LEU A 83 -2.55 -3.24 6.98
C LEU A 83 -2.84 -3.12 8.48
N GLN A 84 -2.20 -3.95 9.29
CA GLN A 84 -2.35 -3.92 10.74
C GLN A 84 -1.94 -2.56 11.32
N SER A 85 -0.82 -1.99 10.85
CA SER A 85 -0.35 -0.66 11.29
C SER A 85 -1.31 0.48 10.90
N LEU A 86 -2.00 0.34 9.77
CA LEU A 86 -2.95 1.35 9.29
C LEU A 86 -4.31 1.29 9.97
N GLN A 87 -4.67 0.18 10.62
CA GLN A 87 -6.04 -0.14 11.02
C GLN A 87 -6.71 0.94 11.91
N LEU A 88 -5.94 1.62 12.78
CA LEU A 88 -6.44 2.69 13.65
C LEU A 88 -6.61 4.04 12.94
N HIS A 89 -6.06 4.18 11.73
CA HIS A 89 -6.16 5.39 10.92
C HIS A 89 -7.27 5.31 9.89
N LEU A 90 -7.91 4.14 9.71
CA LEU A 90 -8.94 3.91 8.70
C LEU A 90 -10.31 4.39 9.15
N THR A 91 -11.05 5.00 8.22
CA THR A 91 -12.46 5.31 8.39
C THR A 91 -13.33 4.06 8.31
N SER A 92 -14.58 4.14 8.74
CA SER A 92 -15.53 3.02 8.63
C SER A 92 -15.74 2.55 7.18
N GLU A 93 -15.72 3.46 6.21
CA GLU A 93 -15.83 3.12 4.79
C GLU A 93 -14.59 2.36 4.30
N GLU A 94 -13.38 2.83 4.66
CA GLU A 94 -12.11 2.19 4.32
C GLU A 94 -12.00 0.79 4.95
N LEU A 95 -12.45 0.62 6.19
CA LEU A 95 -12.51 -0.68 6.88
C LEU A 95 -13.44 -1.66 6.17
N GLU A 96 -14.55 -1.19 5.62
CA GLU A 96 -15.48 -2.04 4.85
C GLU A 96 -14.85 -2.50 3.53
N VAL A 97 -14.11 -1.62 2.83
CA VAL A 97 -13.34 -2.00 1.63
C VAL A 97 -12.32 -3.09 1.98
N VAL A 98 -11.55 -2.90 3.07
CA VAL A 98 -10.58 -3.90 3.55
C VAL A 98 -11.28 -5.23 3.84
N ARG A 99 -12.40 -5.21 4.58
CA ARG A 99 -13.17 -6.42 4.91
C ARG A 99 -13.60 -7.18 3.65
N ARG A 100 -14.08 -6.46 2.64
CA ARG A 100 -14.48 -7.05 1.35
C ARG A 100 -13.28 -7.62 0.58
N GLY A 101 -12.15 -6.94 0.59
CA GLY A 101 -10.89 -7.43 0.00
C GLY A 101 -10.44 -8.75 0.64
N ARG A 102 -10.39 -8.80 1.99
CA ARG A 102 -10.06 -10.02 2.73
C ARG A 102 -10.97 -11.20 2.36
N ASN A 103 -12.26 -10.97 2.21
CA ASN A 103 -13.22 -12.01 1.86
C ASN A 103 -13.12 -12.46 0.39
N ALA A 104 -12.58 -11.62 -0.49
CA ALA A 104 -12.40 -11.92 -1.90
C ALA A 104 -11.06 -12.62 -2.22
N ALA A 105 -10.15 -12.71 -1.24
CA ALA A 105 -8.88 -13.41 -1.41
C ALA A 105 -9.14 -14.87 -1.85
N SER A 106 -8.66 -15.20 -3.05
CA SER A 106 -8.76 -16.56 -3.58
C SER A 106 -7.92 -17.50 -2.71
N LYS A 107 -8.43 -18.71 -2.43
CA LYS A 107 -7.71 -19.80 -1.73
C LYS A 107 -6.56 -20.37 -2.58
N ARG A 108 -5.71 -19.51 -3.16
CA ARG A 108 -4.86 -19.86 -4.30
C ARG A 108 -3.54 -20.52 -3.93
N SER A 109 -3.23 -20.69 -2.64
CA SER A 109 -2.00 -21.35 -2.20
C SER A 109 -2.27 -22.31 -1.06
N LYS A 110 -2.05 -23.62 -1.28
CA LYS A 110 -2.09 -24.66 -0.24
C LYS A 110 -0.90 -24.57 0.75
N ARG A 111 -0.02 -23.58 0.63
CA ARG A 111 1.31 -23.57 1.28
C ARG A 111 1.56 -22.45 2.28
N ALA A 112 0.72 -21.43 2.36
CA ALA A 112 0.91 -20.33 3.32
C ALA A 112 -0.40 -19.97 4.03
N ASP A 113 -0.28 -19.31 5.18
CA ASP A 113 -1.40 -19.00 6.07
C ASP A 113 -2.48 -18.21 5.32
N PRO A 114 -3.71 -18.76 5.18
CA PRO A 114 -4.80 -18.07 4.51
C PRO A 114 -5.08 -16.67 5.08
N ASN A 115 -4.87 -16.46 6.39
CA ASN A 115 -5.09 -15.16 7.01
C ASN A 115 -4.13 -14.11 6.45
N ILE A 116 -2.85 -14.45 6.27
CA ILE A 116 -1.84 -13.51 5.73
C ILE A 116 -2.22 -13.04 4.34
N TYR A 117 -2.62 -13.96 3.45
CA TYR A 117 -3.09 -13.59 2.11
C TYR A 117 -4.36 -12.76 2.14
N GLN A 118 -5.31 -13.09 3.03
CA GLN A 118 -6.51 -12.29 3.18
C GLN A 118 -6.15 -10.86 3.57
N GLN A 119 -5.30 -10.66 4.59
CA GLN A 119 -4.87 -9.32 5.01
C GLN A 119 -4.15 -8.58 3.87
N ALA A 120 -3.24 -9.24 3.15
CA ALA A 120 -2.56 -8.64 2.00
C ALA A 120 -3.56 -8.17 0.93
N THR A 121 -4.49 -9.04 0.52
CA THR A 121 -5.55 -8.66 -0.44
C THR A 121 -6.47 -7.56 0.10
N GLY A 122 -6.67 -7.49 1.43
CA GLY A 122 -7.38 -6.40 2.09
C GLY A 122 -6.66 -5.05 1.94
N LEU A 123 -5.33 -5.03 2.08
CA LEU A 123 -4.50 -3.85 1.83
C LEU A 123 -4.58 -3.43 0.36
N GLU A 124 -4.34 -4.38 -0.56
CA GLU A 124 -4.39 -4.13 -1.99
C GLU A 124 -5.75 -3.53 -2.39
N ALA A 125 -6.86 -4.09 -1.91
CA ALA A 125 -8.19 -3.54 -2.21
C ALA A 125 -8.38 -2.10 -1.71
N LEU A 126 -7.86 -1.78 -0.52
CA LEU A 126 -7.90 -0.42 0.03
C LEU A 126 -7.09 0.56 -0.83
N LEU A 127 -5.86 0.18 -1.21
CA LEU A 127 -4.99 1.05 -2.00
C LEU A 127 -5.56 1.29 -3.40
N GLY A 128 -6.10 0.26 -4.04
CA GLY A 128 -6.78 0.39 -5.34
C GLY A 128 -8.03 1.26 -5.26
N TYR A 129 -8.81 1.14 -4.19
CA TYR A 129 -9.97 2.00 -3.96
C TYR A 129 -9.59 3.47 -3.79
N LEU A 130 -8.60 3.76 -2.92
CA LEU A 130 -8.15 5.14 -2.68
C LEU A 130 -7.45 5.73 -3.90
N TYR A 131 -6.73 4.92 -4.68
CA TYR A 131 -6.15 5.37 -5.95
C TYR A 131 -7.19 5.99 -6.89
N ILE A 132 -8.39 5.40 -6.94
CA ILE A 132 -9.44 5.85 -7.85
C ILE A 132 -10.29 6.96 -7.21
N LYS A 133 -10.56 6.87 -5.90
CA LYS A 133 -11.47 7.79 -5.20
C LYS A 133 -10.78 9.05 -4.66
N ASP A 134 -9.65 8.88 -3.98
CA ASP A 134 -9.02 9.93 -3.19
C ASP A 134 -7.51 9.69 -3.06
N ALA A 135 -6.80 10.26 -4.02
CA ALA A 135 -5.37 10.10 -4.16
C ALA A 135 -4.56 10.85 -3.08
N GLN A 136 -5.13 11.92 -2.51
CA GLN A 136 -4.55 12.62 -1.39
C GLN A 136 -4.60 11.72 -0.14
N ARG A 137 -5.75 11.10 0.11
CA ARG A 137 -5.93 10.13 1.19
C ARG A 137 -5.04 8.90 1.03
N LEU A 138 -4.89 8.39 -0.19
CA LEU A 138 -3.93 7.33 -0.50
C LEU A 138 -2.51 7.72 -0.06
N THR A 139 -2.06 8.92 -0.46
CA THR A 139 -0.71 9.41 -0.11
C THR A 139 -0.54 9.55 1.40
N GLN A 140 -1.55 10.03 2.11
CA GLN A 140 -1.53 10.12 3.58
C GLN A 140 -1.34 8.76 4.24
N LEU A 141 -2.07 7.73 3.80
CA LEU A 141 -1.93 6.38 4.38
C LEU A 141 -0.58 5.74 4.04
N LEU A 142 -0.11 5.90 2.79
CA LEU A 142 1.21 5.39 2.38
C LEU A 142 2.35 6.03 3.18
N ALA A 143 2.21 7.30 3.56
CA ALA A 143 3.19 8.00 4.39
C ALA A 143 3.28 7.48 5.84
N LEU A 144 2.27 6.77 6.32
CA LEU A 144 2.29 6.14 7.66
C LEU A 144 3.00 4.78 7.68
N LEU A 145 3.36 4.23 6.51
CA LEU A 145 4.01 2.93 6.43
C LEU A 145 5.46 3.00 6.94
N GLN A 146 5.80 2.07 7.82
CA GLN A 146 7.16 1.93 8.36
C GLN A 146 8.02 1.10 7.40
N LEU A 147 8.65 1.78 6.45
CA LEU A 147 9.56 1.15 5.50
C LEU A 147 10.99 1.11 6.07
N GLU A 148 11.67 -0.02 5.89
CA GLU A 148 13.04 -0.20 6.36
C GLU A 148 13.99 0.71 5.56
N SER A 149 14.77 1.54 6.27
CA SER A 149 15.80 2.38 5.66
C SER A 149 16.99 1.51 5.27
N SER A 150 17.61 1.79 4.12
CA SER A 150 18.76 1.02 3.59
C SER A 150 20.06 1.15 4.41
N ALA A 151 20.01 1.60 5.67
CA ALA A 151 21.17 1.95 6.48
C ALA A 151 21.68 0.80 7.37
N SER A 152 21.01 -0.36 7.41
CA SER A 152 21.35 -1.46 8.33
C SER A 152 21.91 -2.69 7.64
N SER A 153 22.91 -2.51 6.78
CA SER A 153 23.85 -3.60 6.41
C SER A 153 25.22 -2.99 6.13
N SER A 154 25.94 -2.72 7.23
CA SER A 154 27.41 -2.67 7.24
C SER A 154 27.95 -4.05 7.54
#